data_AF-A0A7V4AVM9-F1
#
_entry.id   AF-A0A7V4AVM9-F1
#
_cell.length_a   1.000
_cell.length_b   1.000
_cell.length_c   1.000
_cell.angle_alpha   90.00
_cell.angle_beta   90.00
_cell.angle_gamma   90.00
#
_symmetry.space_group_name_H-M   'P 1'
#
loop_
_entity.id
_entity.type
_entity.pdbx_description
1 polymer ?
#
loop_
_entity_poly.entity_id
_entity_poly.type
_entity_poly.pdbx_seq_one_letter_code
_entity_poly.pdbx_strand_id
1 'polypeptide(L)'
;QVRCQAGRLGAVVRAGGGVYACELRRDKLGSLRDSDFDFRRIWRSPQAVAARRAIEKQKCHCTYECFMSLNVMFDPVQSLRVARKWVELKAQDKTQHAGERPR
;
A
#
# COMPACT_ATOMS: atom_id res chain seq x y z
N GLN A 1 10.40 7.99 5.27
CA GLN A 1 10.32 6.95 4.23
C GLN A 1 9.06 6.14 4.45
N VAL A 2 8.32 5.82 3.38
CA VAL A 2 7.01 5.16 3.45
C VAL A 2 7.19 3.65 3.57
N ARG A 3 6.42 2.98 4.43
CA ARG A 3 6.47 1.52 4.59
C ARG A 3 5.87 0.84 3.35
N CYS A 4 6.55 -0.16 2.82
CA CYS A 4 6.04 -0.95 1.70
C CYS A 4 4.89 -1.87 2.16
N GLN A 5 3.73 -1.76 1.52
CA GLN A 5 2.55 -2.61 1.76
C GLN A 5 2.38 -3.70 0.67
N ALA A 6 3.46 -3.99 -0.06
CA ALA A 6 3.52 -5.06 -1.06
C ALA A 6 3.11 -6.42 -0.45
N GLY A 7 2.26 -7.14 -1.16
CA GLY A 7 1.67 -8.40 -0.69
C GLY A 7 0.59 -8.24 0.37
N ARG A 8 0.36 -7.05 0.97
CA ARG A 8 -0.82 -6.78 1.84
C ARG A 8 -1.98 -6.18 1.07
N LEU A 9 -1.70 -5.15 0.26
CA LEU A 9 -2.70 -4.39 -0.48
C LEU A 9 -2.67 -4.66 -1.99
N GLY A 10 -1.52 -5.11 -2.50
CA GLY A 10 -1.33 -5.37 -3.92
C GLY A 10 -0.33 -6.49 -4.16
N ALA A 11 -0.45 -7.13 -5.32
CA ALA A 11 0.45 -8.16 -5.81
C ALA A 11 0.57 -8.06 -7.33
N VAL A 12 1.61 -8.69 -7.86
CA VAL A 12 1.89 -8.76 -9.28
C VAL A 12 1.68 -10.19 -9.76
N VAL A 13 0.89 -10.34 -10.81
CA VAL A 13 0.73 -11.62 -11.52
C VAL A 13 1.69 -11.61 -12.70
N ARG A 14 2.59 -12.59 -12.75
CA ARG A 14 3.47 -12.80 -13.91
C ARG A 14 2.78 -13.68 -14.95
N ALA A 15 3.26 -13.61 -16.20
CA ALA A 15 2.71 -14.34 -17.35
C ALA A 15 2.54 -15.86 -17.12
N GLY A 16 3.39 -16.47 -16.30
CA GLY A 16 3.26 -17.88 -15.92
C GLY A 16 2.12 -18.19 -14.92
N GLY A 17 1.29 -17.22 -14.55
CA GLY A 17 0.22 -17.37 -13.56
C GLY A 17 0.72 -17.37 -12.10
N GLY A 18 1.99 -17.05 -11.88
CA GLY A 18 2.56 -16.89 -10.54
C GLY A 18 2.24 -15.52 -9.95
N VAL A 19 1.82 -15.51 -8.69
CA VAL A 19 1.50 -14.30 -7.93
C VAL A 19 2.65 -13.96 -6.99
N TYR A 20 3.10 -12.72 -7.02
CA TYR A 20 4.26 -12.20 -6.28
C TYR A 20 3.89 -10.94 -5.51
N ALA A 21 4.60 -10.62 -4.42
CA ALA A 21 4.30 -9.41 -3.63
C ALA A 21 4.63 -8.11 -4.38
N CYS A 22 5.68 -8.12 -5.18
CA CYS A 22 6.22 -6.97 -5.92
C CYS A 22 7.07 -7.52 -7.08
N GLU A 23 7.14 -6.77 -8.18
CA GLU A 23 7.90 -7.08 -9.40
C GLU A 23 9.39 -7.33 -9.14
N LEU A 24 9.97 -6.62 -8.17
CA LEU A 24 11.37 -6.75 -7.76
C LEU A 24 11.65 -8.00 -6.93
N ARG A 25 10.62 -8.61 -6.32
CA ARG A 25 10.80 -9.76 -5.42
C ARG A 25 10.65 -11.07 -6.19
N ARG A 26 11.48 -12.06 -5.83
CA ARG A 26 11.44 -13.42 -6.40
C ARG A 26 10.54 -14.37 -5.59
N ASP A 27 10.08 -13.95 -4.41
CA ASP A 27 9.26 -14.77 -3.53
C ASP A 27 7.83 -14.89 -4.09
N LYS A 28 7.45 -16.10 -4.49
CA LYS A 28 6.12 -16.43 -4.98
C LYS A 28 5.14 -16.54 -3.80
N LEU A 29 4.04 -15.78 -3.84
CA LEU A 29 2.94 -15.86 -2.88
C LEU A 29 2.08 -17.11 -3.13
N GLY A 30 1.91 -17.47 -4.41
CA GLY A 30 1.10 -18.59 -4.86
C GLY A 30 0.97 -18.62 -6.38
N SER A 31 0.25 -19.61 -6.90
CA SER A 31 -0.05 -19.75 -8.33
C SER A 31 -1.56 -19.67 -8.52
N LEU A 32 -2.03 -18.96 -9.55
CA LEU A 32 -3.46 -18.89 -9.86
C LEU A 32 -4.03 -20.25 -10.23
N ARG A 33 -3.25 -21.06 -10.97
CA ARG A 33 -3.64 -22.42 -11.37
C ARG A 33 -3.84 -23.35 -10.17
N ASP A 34 -2.95 -23.29 -9.19
CA ASP A 34 -2.98 -24.19 -8.02
C ASP A 34 -4.06 -23.80 -6.99
N SER A 35 -4.63 -22.61 -7.14
CA SER A 35 -5.62 -22.05 -6.21
C SER A 35 -7.00 -21.91 -6.84
N ASP A 36 -7.23 -22.47 -8.03
CA ASP A 36 -8.48 -22.33 -8.79
C ASP A 36 -8.90 -20.86 -8.95
N PHE A 37 -7.91 -19.97 -9.17
CA PHE A 37 -8.07 -18.52 -9.27
C PHE A 37 -8.61 -17.84 -7.99
N ASP A 38 -8.59 -18.52 -6.84
CA ASP A 38 -8.94 -17.93 -5.55
C ASP A 38 -7.77 -17.12 -4.96
N PHE A 39 -7.79 -15.82 -5.23
CA PHE A 39 -6.84 -14.86 -4.66
C PHE A 39 -6.85 -14.83 -3.13
N ARG A 40 -7.99 -15.10 -2.48
CA ARG A 40 -8.10 -15.06 -1.02
C ARG A 40 -7.32 -16.20 -0.39
N ARG A 41 -7.33 -17.38 -1.04
CA ARG A 41 -6.51 -18.53 -0.65
C ARG A 41 -5.02 -18.22 -0.78
N ILE A 42 -4.61 -17.57 -1.88
CA ILE A 42 -3.23 -17.12 -2.07
C ILE A 42 -2.84 -16.08 -1.00
N TRP A 43 -3.71 -15.12 -0.69
CA TRP A 43 -3.41 -14.03 0.25
C TRP A 43 -3.22 -14.49 1.69
N ARG A 44 -3.87 -15.60 2.04
CA ARG A 44 -3.82 -16.23 3.37
C ARG A 44 -2.81 -17.38 3.43
N SER A 45 -2.10 -17.66 2.33
CA SER A 45 -1.13 -18.73 2.28
C SER A 45 0.04 -18.48 3.26
N PRO A 46 0.66 -19.54 3.80
CA PRO A 46 1.87 -19.40 4.61
C PRO A 46 2.99 -18.64 3.89
N GLN A 47 3.10 -18.84 2.57
CA GLN A 47 4.06 -18.16 1.71
C GLN A 47 3.79 -16.65 1.68
N ALA A 48 2.53 -16.23 1.60
CA ALA A 48 2.17 -14.82 1.62
C ALA A 48 2.47 -14.15 2.96
N VAL A 49 2.22 -14.87 4.07
CA VAL A 49 2.57 -14.38 5.41
C VAL A 49 4.09 -14.26 5.56
N ALA A 50 4.86 -15.25 5.11
CA ALA A 50 6.32 -15.22 5.14
C ALA A 50 6.89 -14.06 4.29
N ALA A 51 6.36 -13.85 3.08
CA ALA A 51 6.77 -12.78 2.20
C ALA A 51 6.54 -11.39 2.83
N ARG A 52 5.40 -11.17 3.48
CA ARG A 52 5.09 -9.92 4.20
C ARG A 52 6.05 -9.69 5.37
N ARG A 53 6.33 -10.72 6.17
CA ARG A 53 7.28 -10.64 7.28
C ARG A 53 8.69 -10.31 6.78
N ALA A 54 9.10 -10.88 5.64
CA ALA A 54 10.38 -10.56 5.03
C ALA A 54 10.46 -9.09 4.58
N ILE A 55 9.40 -8.55 3.97
CA ILE A 55 9.31 -7.12 3.58
C ILE A 55 9.45 -6.20 4.78
N GLU A 56 8.73 -6.52 5.87
CA GLU A 56 8.80 -5.74 7.11
C GLU A 56 10.19 -5.82 7.75
N LYS A 57 10.80 -7.02 7.80
CA LYS A 57 12.14 -7.23 8.38
C LYS A 57 13.24 -6.50 7.60
N GLN A 58 13.13 -6.49 6.27
CA GLN A 58 14.08 -5.80 5.39
C GLN A 58 13.86 -4.28 5.31
N LYS A 59 12.82 -3.75 6.00
CA LYS A 59 12.44 -2.34 5.94
C LYS A 59 12.37 -1.84 4.49
N CYS A 60 11.71 -2.62 3.63
CA CYS A 60 11.62 -2.28 2.22
C CYS A 60 10.85 -0.97 2.02
N HIS A 61 11.34 -0.15 1.08
CA HIS A 61 10.73 1.10 0.67
C HIS A 61 10.41 1.04 -0.82
N CYS A 62 9.26 1.59 -1.20
CA CYS A 62 8.83 1.57 -2.60
C CYS A 62 9.45 2.74 -3.36
N THR A 63 10.04 2.45 -4.51
CA THR A 63 10.53 3.45 -5.47
C THR A 63 9.54 3.71 -6.59
N TYR A 64 8.52 2.86 -6.76
CA TYR A 64 7.49 3.00 -7.78
C TYR A 64 6.41 3.98 -7.34
N GLU A 65 6.12 4.95 -8.20
CA GLU A 65 5.06 5.93 -8.03
C GLU A 65 3.67 5.27 -7.94
N CYS A 66 3.44 4.20 -8.72
CA CYS A 66 2.17 3.49 -8.79
C CYS A 66 1.73 2.91 -7.43
N PHE A 67 2.68 2.48 -6.60
CA PHE A 67 2.40 1.93 -5.27
C PHE A 67 2.61 2.96 -4.15
N MET A 68 3.24 4.10 -4.44
CA MET A 68 3.54 5.11 -3.43
C MET A 68 2.27 5.69 -2.82
N SER A 69 1.26 6.04 -3.63
CA SER A 69 -0.01 6.58 -3.15
C SER A 69 -0.73 5.61 -2.21
N LEU A 70 -0.77 4.32 -2.56
CA LEU A 70 -1.35 3.28 -1.71
C LEU A 70 -0.56 3.12 -0.41
N ASN A 71 0.76 3.09 -0.48
CA ASN A 71 1.61 2.96 0.70
C ASN A 71 1.46 4.14 1.65
N VAL A 72 1.30 5.36 1.15
CA VAL A 72 1.07 6.56 2.00
C VAL A 72 -0.32 6.53 2.62
N MET A 73 -1.36 6.22 1.85
CA MET A 73 -2.74 6.23 2.33
C MET A 73 -3.02 5.13 3.36
N PHE A 74 -2.44 3.95 3.18
CA PHE A 74 -2.71 2.79 4.03
C PHE A 74 -1.60 2.51 5.06
N ASP A 75 -0.58 3.37 5.14
CA ASP A 75 0.29 3.41 6.31
C ASP A 75 -0.41 4.17 7.45
N PRO A 76 -0.69 3.54 8.61
CA PRO A 76 -1.47 4.16 9.67
C PRO A 76 -0.80 5.39 10.28
N VAL A 77 0.53 5.48 10.23
CA VAL A 77 1.26 6.63 10.76
C VAL A 77 1.18 7.81 9.78
N GLN A 78 1.37 7.54 8.48
CA GLN A 78 1.24 8.58 7.46
C GLN A 78 -0.20 9.06 7.33
N SER A 79 -1.18 8.16 7.31
CA SER A 79 -2.59 8.52 7.17
C SER A 79 -3.06 9.42 8.31
N LEU A 80 -2.65 9.15 9.55
CA LEU A 80 -2.93 10.01 10.70
C LEU A 80 -2.26 11.38 10.58
N ARG A 81 -1.01 11.44 10.10
CA ARG A 81 -0.30 12.71 9.86
C ARG A 81 -0.98 13.55 8.78
N VAL A 82 -1.39 12.91 7.69
CA VAL A 82 -2.14 13.56 6.59
C VAL A 82 -3.48 14.06 7.10
N ALA A 83 -4.23 13.24 7.83
CA ALA A 83 -5.52 13.64 8.40
C ALA A 83 -5.38 14.84 9.35
N ARG A 84 -4.36 14.82 10.24
CA ARG A 84 -4.07 15.95 11.12
C ARG A 84 -3.77 17.23 10.33
N LYS A 85 -2.90 17.16 9.32
CA LYS A 85 -2.57 18.31 8.47
C LYS A 85 -3.77 18.81 7.68
N TRP A 86 -4.62 17.90 7.22
CA TRP A 86 -5.86 18.25 6.53
C TRP A 86 -6.83 19.00 7.45
N VAL A 87 -6.96 18.58 8.71
CA VAL A 87 -7.74 19.31 9.73
C VAL A 87 -7.14 20.69 10.02
N GLU A 88 -5.81 20.78 10.20
CA GLU A 88 -5.11 22.06 10.41
C GLU A 88 -5.33 23.01 9.22
N LEU A 89 -5.22 22.52 7.98
CA LEU A 89 -5.46 23.30 6.77
C LEU A 89 -6.93 23.74 6.66
N LYS A 90 -7.89 22.85 6.99
CA LYS A 90 -9.32 23.21 6.98
C LYS A 90 -9.69 24.23 8.04
N ALA A 91 -9.00 24.23 9.18
CA ALA A 91 -9.14 25.28 10.18
C ALA A 91 -8.59 26.63 9.68
N GLN A 92 -7.47 26.62 8.97
CA GLN A 92 -6.87 27.82 8.37
C GLN A 92 -7.72 28.38 7.21
N ASP A 93 -8.23 27.50 6.34
CA ASP A 93 -9.14 27.79 5.22
C ASP A 93 -10.39 28.55 5.69
N LYS A 94 -11.04 28.07 6.77
CA LYS A 94 -12.17 28.77 7.40
C LYS A 94 -11.81 30.15 7.95
N THR A 95 -10.56 30.31 8.42
CA THR A 95 -10.08 31.58 8.96
C THR A 95 -9.72 32.59 7.86
N GLN A 96 -9.24 32.09 6.70
CA GLN A 96 -8.88 32.91 5.54
C GLN A 96 -10.10 33.34 4.72
N HIS A 97 -11.10 32.47 4.55
CA HIS A 97 -12.34 32.80 3.82
C HIS A 97 -13.40 33.55 4.65
N ALA A 98 -13.17 33.83 5.94
CA ALA A 98 -14.03 34.74 6.71
C ALA A 98 -13.85 36.23 6.35
N GLY A 99 -12.83 36.57 5.55
CA GLY A 99 -12.52 37.95 5.13
C GLY A 99 -12.79 38.28 3.66
N GLU A 100 -13.04 37.31 2.79
CA GLU A 100 -13.30 37.54 1.37
C GLU A 100 -14.81 37.65 1.11
N ARG A 101 -15.30 38.90 1.20
CA ARG A 101 -16.62 39.28 0.70
C ARG A 101 -16.65 38.97 -0.82
N PRO A 102 -17.58 38.13 -1.32
CA PRO A 102 -17.65 37.84 -2.75
C PRO A 102 -17.91 39.15 -3.50
N ARG A 103 -17.09 39.43 -4.51
CA ARG A 103 -17.40 40.44 -5.53
C ARG A 103 -18.31 39.84 -6.58
#